data_AF-A0A6L7WRE5-F1
#
_entry.id   AF-A0A6L7WRE5-F1
#
_cell.length_a   1.000
_cell.length_b   1.000
_cell.length_c   1.000
_cell.angle_alpha   90.00
_cell.angle_beta   90.00
_cell.angle_gamma   90.00
#
_symmetry.space_group_name_H-M   'P 1'
#
loop_
_entity.id
_entity.type
_entity.pdbx_description
1 polymer ?
#
loop_
_entity_poly.entity_id
_entity_poly.type
_entity_poly.pdbx_seq_one_letter_code
_entity_poly.pdbx_strand_id
1 'polypeptide(L)'
;MIANGPTDTLAGHQPSLRYFLLDHGRQQSTDLPPDNLVSALIALEAGASPAEAATATDRLIDLLAGHEDEALTEAFSAWVEVLLRPGAHSGTTPDPLTRLKEVRTMLAERVQEWTREWVQQGRAEGREQGRAAERSLLHRQAARKFDAATAHRRASALADLSDPERLSEVGEWIIDCSTGNELLERVRIICGDEQTER
;
A
#
# COMPACT_ATOMS: atom_id res chain seq x y z
N MET A 1 4.00 20.88 -16.87
CA MET A 1 3.95 20.54 -18.30
C MET A 1 3.70 19.05 -18.39
N ILE A 2 2.44 18.61 -18.44
CA ILE A 2 2.10 17.20 -18.53
C ILE A 2 2.23 16.80 -20.00
N ALA A 3 3.03 15.75 -20.25
CA ALA A 3 3.42 15.29 -21.56
C ALA A 3 2.21 14.74 -22.34
N ASN A 4 2.12 15.12 -23.62
CA ASN A 4 1.16 14.61 -24.58
C ASN A 4 1.38 13.09 -24.79
N GLY A 5 0.40 12.28 -24.38
CA GLY A 5 0.25 10.88 -24.78
C GLY A 5 -0.47 10.74 -26.14
N PRO A 6 -0.36 9.60 -26.83
CA PRO A 6 -0.49 9.54 -28.27
C PRO A 6 -1.92 9.33 -28.83
N THR A 7 -2.10 9.84 -30.05
CA THR A 7 -2.99 9.41 -31.17
C THR A 7 -4.50 9.73 -31.14
N ASP A 8 -4.85 10.79 -31.88
CA ASP A 8 -5.96 11.04 -32.83
C ASP A 8 -7.35 10.39 -32.68
N THR A 9 -7.47 9.14 -32.23
CA THR A 9 -8.76 8.41 -32.17
C THR A 9 -9.59 8.73 -30.92
N LEU A 10 -8.96 9.21 -29.84
CA LEU A 10 -9.64 9.59 -28.59
C LEU A 10 -9.93 11.09 -28.49
N ALA A 11 -9.44 11.91 -29.43
CA ALA A 11 -9.58 13.37 -29.39
C ALA A 11 -11.05 13.81 -29.42
N GLY A 12 -11.91 13.12 -30.19
CA GLY A 12 -13.36 13.40 -30.25
C GLY A 12 -14.15 12.95 -29.02
N HIS A 13 -13.55 12.14 -28.15
CA HIS A 13 -14.14 11.67 -26.90
C HIS A 13 -13.56 12.38 -25.67
N GLN A 14 -12.69 13.37 -25.88
CA GLN A 14 -12.10 14.13 -24.78
C GLN A 14 -13.13 15.15 -24.26
N PRO A 15 -13.55 15.08 -22.99
CA PRO A 15 -14.51 16.03 -22.45
C PRO A 15 -13.89 17.44 -22.44
N SER A 16 -14.47 18.38 -23.18
CA SER A 16 -14.09 19.80 -23.13
C SER A 16 -14.79 20.46 -21.95
N LEU A 17 -14.27 20.23 -20.75
CA LEU A 17 -14.81 20.80 -19.51
C LEU A 17 -13.97 22.00 -19.06
N ARG A 18 -14.62 23.02 -18.50
CA ARG A 18 -13.91 24.05 -17.73
C ARG A 18 -13.54 23.42 -16.39
N TYR A 19 -12.24 23.26 -16.14
CA TYR A 19 -11.72 22.70 -14.90
C TYR A 19 -10.86 23.72 -14.17
N PHE A 20 -10.76 23.57 -12.86
CA PHE A 20 -9.83 24.31 -12.02
C PHE A 20 -8.85 23.31 -11.41
N LEU A 21 -7.55 23.58 -11.51
CA LEU A 21 -6.52 22.72 -10.93
C LEU A 21 -6.31 23.12 -9.47
N LEU A 22 -6.62 22.23 -8.55
CA LEU A 22 -6.39 22.41 -7.13
C LEU A 22 -5.12 21.66 -6.69
N ASP A 23 -4.22 22.36 -6.02
CA ASP A 23 -3.09 21.76 -5.31
C ASP A 23 -3.51 21.50 -3.85
N HIS A 24 -3.98 20.27 -3.60
CA HIS A 24 -4.47 19.81 -2.31
C HIS A 24 -3.38 19.82 -1.22
N GLY A 25 -2.10 19.72 -1.58
CA GLY A 25 -1.00 19.76 -0.63
C GLY A 25 -0.71 21.17 -0.07
N ARG A 26 -1.23 22.21 -0.72
CA ARG A 26 -0.99 23.61 -0.38
C ARG A 26 -2.21 24.36 0.13
N GLN A 27 -3.42 23.88 -0.18
CA GLN A 27 -4.68 24.47 0.28
C GLN A 27 -5.21 23.78 1.54
N GLN A 28 -5.67 24.56 2.51
CA GLN A 28 -6.37 24.01 3.68
C GLN A 28 -7.85 23.83 3.35
N SER A 29 -8.48 22.78 3.89
CA SER A 29 -9.93 22.55 3.73
C SER A 29 -10.79 23.77 4.08
N THR A 30 -10.32 24.63 4.99
CA THR A 30 -10.99 25.87 5.42
C THR A 30 -11.13 26.92 4.31
N ASP A 31 -10.31 26.87 3.26
CA ASP A 31 -10.35 27.83 2.15
C ASP A 31 -11.43 27.48 1.11
N LEU A 32 -12.10 26.32 1.27
CA LEU A 32 -13.04 25.79 0.31
C LEU A 32 -14.50 25.95 0.78
N PRO A 33 -15.48 26.06 -0.14
CA PRO A 33 -16.89 26.14 0.22
C PRO A 33 -17.32 24.91 1.03
N PRO A 34 -18.00 25.08 2.18
CA PRO A 34 -18.36 23.96 3.06
C PRO A 34 -19.42 23.04 2.46
N ASP A 35 -20.34 23.57 1.64
CA ASP A 35 -21.44 22.83 1.02
C ASP A 35 -21.01 22.20 -0.33
N ASN A 36 -19.86 21.53 -0.34
CA ASN A 36 -19.31 20.95 -1.55
C ASN A 36 -18.67 19.58 -1.26
N LEU A 37 -19.05 18.58 -2.06
CA LEU A 37 -18.57 17.20 -1.91
C LEU A 37 -17.04 17.09 -2.03
N VAL A 38 -16.41 17.85 -2.93
CA VAL A 38 -14.95 17.87 -3.10
C VAL A 38 -14.27 18.53 -1.90
N SER A 39 -14.86 19.57 -1.31
CA SER A 39 -14.34 20.15 -0.07
C SER A 39 -14.36 19.16 1.09
N ALA A 40 -15.44 18.39 1.23
CA ALA A 40 -15.56 17.36 2.25
C ALA A 40 -14.61 16.18 1.99
N LEU A 41 -14.38 15.83 0.72
CA LEU A 41 -13.36 14.86 0.30
C LEU A 41 -11.94 15.30 0.71
N ILE A 42 -11.56 16.54 0.36
CA ILE A 42 -10.26 17.10 0.71
C ILE A 42 -10.09 17.19 2.23
N ALA A 43 -11.15 17.54 2.97
CA ALA A 43 -11.13 17.53 4.43
C ALA A 43 -10.88 16.13 5.01
N LEU A 44 -11.46 15.10 4.39
CA LEU A 44 -11.28 13.71 4.79
C LEU A 44 -9.85 13.23 4.52
N GLU A 45 -9.28 13.57 3.37
CA GLU A 45 -7.89 13.23 3.02
C GLU A 45 -6.87 13.98 3.88
N ALA A 46 -7.14 15.25 4.19
CA ALA A 46 -6.26 16.08 5.01
C ALA A 46 -6.38 15.82 6.52
N GLY A 47 -7.45 15.15 6.96
CA GLY A 47 -7.74 14.91 8.37
C GLY A 47 -6.57 14.23 9.07
N ALA A 48 -5.90 14.96 9.96
CA ALA A 48 -4.74 14.47 10.70
C ALA A 48 -5.15 13.58 11.88
N SER A 49 -6.44 13.59 12.24
CA SER A 49 -6.99 12.82 13.35
C SER A 49 -8.29 12.07 13.00
N PRO A 50 -8.59 10.99 13.76
CA PRO A 50 -9.86 10.26 13.65
C PRO A 50 -11.12 11.13 13.74
N ALA A 51 -11.08 12.13 14.63
CA ALA A 51 -12.20 13.02 14.89
C ALA A 51 -12.44 13.99 13.72
N GLU A 52 -11.37 14.48 13.11
CA GLU A 52 -11.43 15.30 11.90
C GLU A 52 -11.98 14.49 10.73
N ALA A 53 -11.50 13.24 10.54
CA ALA A 53 -12.02 12.33 9.53
C ALA A 53 -13.51 11.99 9.75
N ALA A 54 -13.92 11.76 11.00
CA ALA A 54 -15.33 11.52 11.34
C ALA A 54 -16.20 12.75 11.02
N THR A 55 -15.72 13.95 11.33
CA THR A 55 -16.41 15.21 11.03
C THR A 55 -16.53 15.42 9.51
N ALA A 56 -15.48 15.14 8.74
CA ALA A 56 -15.51 15.21 7.29
C ALA A 56 -16.48 14.17 6.68
N THR A 57 -16.53 12.97 7.27
CA THR A 57 -17.46 11.91 6.86
C THR A 57 -18.91 12.28 7.18
N ASP A 58 -19.18 12.88 8.34
CA ASP A 58 -20.52 13.41 8.68
C ASP A 58 -20.98 14.43 7.64
N ARG A 59 -20.10 15.36 7.23
CA ARG A 59 -20.40 16.32 6.15
C ARG A 59 -20.67 15.65 4.81
N LEU A 60 -19.89 14.62 4.44
CA LEU A 60 -20.14 13.86 3.21
C LEU A 60 -21.50 13.16 3.25
N ILE A 61 -21.88 12.56 4.37
CA ILE A 61 -23.19 11.91 4.55
C ILE A 61 -24.31 12.94 4.37
N ASP A 62 -24.20 14.10 5.01
CA ASP A 62 -25.22 15.14 4.93
C ASP A 62 -25.40 15.68 3.50
N LEU A 63 -24.28 15.93 2.79
CA LEU A 63 -24.32 16.41 1.41
C LEU A 63 -24.88 15.36 0.45
N LEU A 64 -24.52 14.09 0.62
CA LEU A 64 -24.99 13.00 -0.24
C LEU A 64 -26.45 12.61 0.04
N ALA A 65 -26.92 12.73 1.28
CA ALA A 65 -28.32 12.47 1.61
C ALA A 65 -29.29 13.42 0.89
N GLY A 66 -28.83 14.62 0.52
CA GLY A 66 -29.60 15.59 -0.27
C GLY A 66 -29.42 15.48 -1.78
N HIS A 67 -28.59 14.56 -2.27
CA HIS A 67 -28.32 14.39 -3.70
C HIS A 67 -29.28 13.38 -4.34
N GLU A 68 -29.86 13.73 -5.49
CA GLU A 68 -30.76 12.83 -6.25
C GLU A 68 -29.99 11.78 -7.06
N ASP A 69 -28.68 11.94 -7.24
CA ASP A 69 -27.84 11.05 -8.03
C ASP A 69 -27.33 9.87 -7.18
N GLU A 70 -27.99 8.72 -7.35
CA GLU A 70 -27.61 7.47 -6.68
C GLU A 70 -26.21 6.97 -7.11
N ALA A 71 -25.82 7.18 -8.37
CA ALA A 71 -24.51 6.74 -8.86
C ALA A 71 -23.37 7.56 -8.24
N LEU A 72 -23.62 8.86 -8.00
CA LEU A 72 -22.70 9.72 -7.28
C LEU A 72 -22.56 9.28 -5.82
N THR A 73 -23.68 9.01 -5.15
CA THR A 73 -23.70 8.52 -3.77
C THR A 73 -22.94 7.20 -3.66
N GLU A 74 -23.19 6.24 -4.57
CA GLU A 74 -22.47 4.97 -4.64
C GLU A 74 -20.96 5.18 -4.82
N ALA A 75 -20.55 6.03 -5.78
CA ALA A 75 -19.14 6.26 -6.09
C ALA A 75 -18.38 6.84 -4.89
N PHE A 76 -18.96 7.83 -4.20
CA PHE A 76 -18.34 8.41 -3.01
C PHE A 76 -18.32 7.41 -1.84
N SER A 77 -19.42 6.69 -1.59
CA SER A 77 -19.47 5.68 -0.54
C SER A 77 -18.44 4.58 -0.73
N ALA A 78 -18.33 4.03 -1.94
CA ALA A 78 -17.33 3.02 -2.28
C ALA A 78 -15.89 3.55 -2.13
N TRP A 79 -15.64 4.78 -2.58
CA TRP A 79 -14.32 5.38 -2.45
C TRP A 79 -13.90 5.60 -0.99
N VAL A 80 -14.81 6.10 -0.13
CA VAL A 80 -14.53 6.29 1.30
C VAL A 80 -14.25 4.95 1.99
N GLU A 81 -14.97 3.89 1.63
CA GLU A 81 -14.68 2.55 2.13
C GLU A 81 -13.30 2.04 1.70
N VAL A 82 -12.92 2.22 0.42
CA VAL A 82 -11.58 1.82 -0.04
C VAL A 82 -10.48 2.62 0.67
N LEU A 83 -10.70 3.92 0.86
CA LEU A 83 -9.74 4.80 1.53
C LEU A 83 -9.52 4.39 2.98
N LEU A 84 -10.60 4.17 3.73
CA LEU A 84 -10.55 3.99 5.19
C LEU A 84 -10.56 2.51 5.63
N ARG A 85 -10.91 1.59 4.73
CA ARG A 85 -11.05 0.15 4.98
C ARG A 85 -10.63 -0.70 3.76
N PRO A 86 -9.39 -0.58 3.26
CA PRO A 86 -8.89 -1.42 2.18
C PRO A 86 -8.90 -2.89 2.62
N GLY A 87 -9.41 -3.74 1.74
CA GLY A 87 -9.52 -5.18 1.96
C GLY A 87 -10.81 -5.65 2.62
N ALA A 88 -11.66 -4.74 3.14
CA ALA A 88 -12.98 -5.15 3.59
C ALA A 88 -13.92 -5.37 2.42
N HIS A 89 -14.10 -6.64 2.08
CA HIS A 89 -15.13 -7.09 1.17
C HIS A 89 -16.24 -7.69 2.01
N SER A 90 -17.17 -6.86 2.51
CA SER A 90 -18.37 -7.39 3.17
C SER A 90 -19.25 -8.05 2.12
N GLY A 91 -19.51 -9.35 2.27
CA GLY A 91 -20.30 -10.18 1.35
C GLY A 91 -21.80 -9.82 1.26
N THR A 92 -22.23 -8.82 2.01
CA THR A 92 -23.51 -8.12 1.86
C THR A 92 -23.18 -6.64 1.85
N THR A 93 -23.47 -5.94 0.75
CA THR A 93 -23.21 -4.50 0.63
C THR A 93 -24.47 -3.76 1.09
N PRO A 94 -24.47 -3.08 2.26
CA PRO A 94 -25.57 -2.18 2.63
C PRO A 94 -25.72 -1.06 1.60
N ASP A 95 -26.81 -0.30 1.67
CA ASP A 95 -26.95 0.90 0.84
C ASP A 95 -25.78 1.88 1.08
N PRO A 96 -25.46 2.73 0.09
CA PRO A 96 -24.31 3.64 0.13
C PRO A 96 -24.21 4.50 1.40
N LEU A 97 -25.33 5.05 1.88
CA LEU A 97 -25.32 5.95 3.04
C LEU A 97 -25.14 5.17 4.34
N THR A 98 -25.72 3.97 4.43
CA THR A 98 -25.48 3.08 5.56
C THR A 98 -24.00 2.68 5.66
N ARG A 99 -23.34 2.39 4.54
CA ARG A 99 -21.89 2.12 4.51
C ARG A 99 -21.06 3.29 5.04
N LEU A 100 -21.37 4.52 4.62
CA LEU A 100 -20.71 5.71 5.16
C LEU A 100 -20.96 5.89 6.66
N LYS A 101 -22.19 5.65 7.14
CA LYS A 101 -22.51 5.70 8.57
C LYS A 101 -21.75 4.65 9.37
N GLU A 102 -21.56 3.45 8.84
CA GLU A 102 -20.72 2.41 9.46
C GLU A 102 -19.26 2.84 9.53
N VAL A 103 -18.72 3.42 8.45
CA VAL A 103 -17.36 3.99 8.43
C VAL A 103 -17.24 5.09 9.48
N ARG A 104 -18.21 5.99 9.58
CA ARG A 104 -18.25 7.06 10.58
C ARG A 104 -18.29 6.53 12.01
N THR A 105 -19.07 5.49 12.28
CA THR A 105 -19.09 4.82 13.60
C THR A 105 -17.73 4.19 13.91
N MET A 106 -17.13 3.50 12.92
CA MET A 106 -15.77 2.95 13.06
C MET A 106 -14.74 4.05 13.31
N LEU A 107 -14.87 5.20 12.64
CA LEU A 107 -14.01 6.37 12.86
C LEU A 107 -14.13 6.93 14.29
N ALA A 108 -15.35 6.93 14.83
CA ALA A 108 -15.62 7.42 16.18
C ALA A 108 -15.08 6.49 17.28
N GLU A 109 -15.01 5.18 17.02
CA GLU A 109 -14.70 4.19 18.05
C GLU A 109 -13.26 3.65 18.02
N ARG A 110 -12.60 3.51 16.85
CA ARG A 110 -11.46 2.57 16.73
C ARG A 110 -10.27 3.00 15.84
N VAL A 111 -10.21 4.23 15.35
CA VAL A 111 -9.14 4.62 14.39
C VAL A 111 -7.73 4.55 14.94
N GLN A 112 -7.52 4.87 16.23
CA GLN A 112 -6.16 4.76 16.79
C GLN A 112 -5.62 3.32 16.77
N GLU A 113 -6.49 2.35 16.96
CA GLU A 113 -6.12 0.93 16.91
C GLU A 113 -5.84 0.51 15.46
N TRP A 114 -6.70 0.93 14.53
CA TRP A 114 -6.54 0.64 13.11
C TRP A 114 -5.33 1.29 12.47
N THR A 115 -5.02 2.55 12.81
CA THR A 115 -3.78 3.21 12.36
C THR A 115 -2.54 2.44 12.83
N ARG A 116 -2.56 1.91 14.06
CA ARG A 116 -1.46 1.07 14.55
C ARG A 116 -1.37 -0.25 13.78
N GLU A 117 -2.50 -0.93 13.55
CA GLU A 117 -2.56 -2.17 12.78
C GLU A 117 -2.05 -1.98 11.36
N TRP A 118 -2.46 -0.92 10.67
CA TRP A 118 -1.99 -0.61 9.33
C TRP A 118 -0.52 -0.26 9.25
N VAL A 119 -0.01 0.56 10.19
CA VAL A 119 1.43 0.85 10.24
C VAL A 119 2.21 -0.44 10.51
N GLN A 120 1.70 -1.34 11.35
CA GLN A 120 2.32 -2.64 11.58
C GLN A 120 2.28 -3.53 10.34
N GLN A 121 1.14 -3.61 9.64
CA GLN A 121 0.98 -4.36 8.41
C GLN A 121 1.89 -3.80 7.30
N GLY A 122 1.89 -2.49 7.08
CA GLY A 122 2.75 -1.84 6.09
C GLY A 122 4.24 -2.02 6.40
N ARG A 123 4.64 -2.03 7.68
CA ARG A 123 6.00 -2.41 8.09
C ARG A 123 6.31 -3.88 7.81
N ALA A 124 5.36 -4.78 8.03
CA ALA A 124 5.54 -6.21 7.75
C ALA A 124 5.69 -6.45 6.24
N GLU A 125 4.81 -5.88 5.43
CA GLU A 125 4.87 -5.92 3.97
C GLU A 125 6.16 -5.30 3.44
N GLY A 126 6.55 -4.13 3.95
CA GLY A 126 7.79 -3.47 3.57
C GLY A 126 9.04 -4.30 3.89
N ARG A 127 9.07 -4.98 5.05
CA ARG A 127 10.14 -5.93 5.38
C ARG A 127 10.17 -7.11 4.41
N GLU A 128 9.01 -7.66 4.04
CA GLU A 128 8.96 -8.81 3.12
C GLU A 128 9.38 -8.42 1.69
N GLN A 129 8.93 -7.25 1.21
CA GLN A 129 9.39 -6.70 -0.06
C GLN A 129 10.91 -6.46 -0.05
N GLY A 130 11.46 -5.94 1.06
CA GLY A 130 12.90 -5.78 1.25
C GLY A 130 13.67 -7.09 1.16
N ARG A 131 13.20 -8.14 1.85
CA ARG A 131 13.81 -9.48 1.78
C ARG A 131 13.73 -10.09 0.39
N ALA A 132 12.59 -9.95 -0.30
CA ALA A 132 12.44 -10.44 -1.67
C ALA A 132 13.42 -9.74 -2.64
N ALA A 133 13.58 -8.41 -2.50
CA ALA A 133 14.54 -7.64 -3.27
C ALA A 133 16.00 -8.05 -2.97
N GLU A 134 16.33 -8.25 -1.70
CA GLU A 134 17.65 -8.72 -1.25
C GLU A 134 17.97 -10.12 -1.80
N ARG A 135 17.07 -11.10 -1.65
CA ARG A 135 17.25 -12.45 -2.21
C ARG A 135 17.48 -12.41 -3.72
N SER A 136 16.73 -11.57 -4.44
CA SER A 136 16.91 -11.35 -5.89
C SER A 136 18.28 -10.75 -6.23
N LEU A 137 18.74 -9.76 -5.45
CA LEU A 137 20.08 -9.17 -5.59
C LEU A 137 21.18 -10.21 -5.37
N LEU A 138 21.13 -10.92 -4.23
CA LEU A 138 22.08 -11.97 -3.89
C LEU A 138 22.13 -13.05 -4.99
N HIS A 139 20.98 -13.43 -5.55
CA HIS A 139 20.92 -14.40 -6.65
C HIS A 139 21.71 -13.92 -7.87
N ARG A 140 21.49 -12.67 -8.29
CA ARG A 140 22.26 -12.08 -9.40
C ARG A 140 23.76 -11.98 -9.09
N GLN A 141 24.14 -11.62 -7.86
CA GLN A 141 25.55 -11.52 -7.48
C GLN A 141 26.26 -12.87 -7.51
N ALA A 142 25.68 -13.92 -6.93
CA ALA A 142 26.29 -15.26 -6.97
C ALA A 142 26.34 -15.84 -8.39
N ALA A 143 25.31 -15.59 -9.21
CA ALA A 143 25.30 -16.03 -10.60
C ALA A 143 26.42 -15.36 -11.42
N ARG A 144 26.73 -14.10 -11.10
CA ARG A 144 27.83 -13.35 -11.75
C ARG A 144 29.21 -13.77 -11.27
N LYS A 145 29.38 -14.05 -9.97
CA LYS A 145 30.69 -14.36 -9.39
C LYS A 145 31.09 -15.82 -9.61
N PHE A 146 30.16 -16.75 -9.44
CA PHE A 146 30.44 -18.19 -9.47
C PHE A 146 29.84 -18.83 -10.72
N ASP A 147 28.53 -19.07 -10.70
CA ASP A 147 27.74 -19.55 -11.83
C ASP A 147 26.24 -19.62 -11.44
N ALA A 148 25.38 -19.85 -12.44
CA ALA A 148 23.93 -19.97 -12.23
C ALA A 148 23.55 -21.17 -11.34
N ALA A 149 24.32 -22.26 -11.38
CA ALA A 149 24.03 -23.46 -10.59
C ALA A 149 24.23 -23.22 -9.09
N THR A 150 25.31 -22.53 -8.72
CA THR A 150 25.64 -22.10 -7.36
C THR A 150 24.57 -21.14 -6.84
N ALA A 151 24.18 -20.15 -7.65
CA ALA A 151 23.13 -19.20 -7.28
C ALA A 151 21.79 -19.89 -6.97
N HIS A 152 21.40 -20.84 -7.82
CA HIS A 152 20.15 -21.58 -7.65
C HIS A 152 20.17 -22.49 -6.42
N ARG A 153 21.26 -23.26 -6.23
CA ARG A 153 21.41 -24.14 -5.06
C ARG A 153 21.41 -23.36 -3.75
N ARG A 154 22.07 -22.20 -3.73
CA ARG A 154 22.08 -21.31 -2.56
C ARG A 154 20.69 -20.73 -2.30
N ALA A 155 19.99 -20.25 -3.33
CA ALA A 155 18.63 -19.73 -3.19
C ALA A 155 17.66 -20.80 -2.68
N SER A 156 17.79 -22.05 -3.15
CA SER A 156 17.01 -23.18 -2.64
C SER A 156 17.29 -23.50 -1.18
N ALA A 157 18.55 -23.38 -0.73
CA ALA A 157 18.90 -23.61 0.67
C ALA A 157 18.33 -22.53 1.61
N LEU A 158 18.22 -21.29 1.13
CA LEU A 158 17.76 -20.13 1.89
C LEU A 158 16.26 -19.83 1.71
N ALA A 159 15.50 -20.74 1.09
CA ALA A 159 14.09 -20.50 0.73
C ALA A 159 13.23 -20.15 1.95
N ASP A 160 13.45 -20.84 3.07
CA ASP A 160 12.67 -20.68 4.30
C ASP A 160 13.32 -19.71 5.31
N LEU A 161 14.56 -19.26 5.05
CA LEU A 161 15.29 -18.39 5.96
C LEU A 161 14.68 -16.98 5.96
N SER A 162 14.11 -16.56 7.08
CA SER A 162 13.46 -15.25 7.24
C SER A 162 14.28 -14.22 8.04
N ASP A 163 15.41 -14.66 8.60
CA ASP A 163 16.32 -13.84 9.39
C ASP A 163 17.12 -12.86 8.49
N PRO A 164 16.94 -11.54 8.66
CA PRO A 164 17.64 -10.53 7.85
C PRO A 164 19.15 -10.46 8.11
N GLU A 165 19.64 -10.78 9.32
CA GLU A 165 21.07 -10.73 9.62
C GLU A 165 21.80 -11.85 8.86
N ARG A 166 21.24 -13.06 8.90
CA ARG A 166 21.76 -14.20 8.15
C ARG A 166 21.71 -13.98 6.62
N LEU A 167 20.70 -13.29 6.09
CA LEU A 167 20.67 -12.91 4.67
C LEU A 167 21.78 -11.91 4.32
N SER A 168 22.08 -10.97 5.22
CA SER A 168 23.17 -10.00 5.05
C SER A 168 24.54 -10.71 5.04
N GLU A 169 24.77 -11.65 5.95
CA GLU A 169 26.00 -12.47 6.02
C GLU A 169 26.26 -13.24 4.71
N VAL A 170 25.20 -13.76 4.09
CA VAL A 170 25.32 -14.43 2.78
C VAL A 170 25.83 -13.45 1.72
N GLY A 171 25.46 -12.18 1.79
CA GLY A 171 26.00 -11.12 0.94
C GLY A 171 27.51 -10.95 1.10
N GLU A 172 28.00 -10.93 2.34
CA GLU A 172 29.43 -10.84 2.66
C GLU A 172 30.19 -12.07 2.16
N TRP A 173 29.64 -13.27 2.37
CA TRP A 173 30.27 -14.50 1.89
C TRP A 173 30.35 -14.58 0.37
N ILE A 174 29.37 -14.02 -0.36
CA ILE A 174 29.50 -13.91 -1.81
C ILE A 174 30.73 -13.09 -2.16
N ILE A 175 31.15 -12.11 -1.36
CA ILE A 175 32.36 -11.32 -1.61
C ILE A 175 33.62 -12.09 -1.18
N ASP A 176 33.58 -12.74 -0.03
CA ASP A 176 34.77 -13.35 0.60
C ASP A 176 35.13 -14.72 0.04
N CYS A 177 34.15 -15.57 -0.28
CA CYS A 177 34.40 -16.94 -0.72
C CYS A 177 35.11 -16.96 -2.07
N SER A 178 36.15 -17.78 -2.18
CA SER A 178 36.93 -17.91 -3.42
C SER A 178 36.24 -18.81 -4.45
N THR A 179 35.33 -19.69 -3.99
CA THR A 179 34.61 -20.64 -4.85
C THR A 179 33.13 -20.76 -4.47
N GLY A 180 32.29 -21.19 -5.42
CA GLY A 180 30.87 -21.44 -5.17
C GLY A 180 30.62 -22.57 -4.17
N ASN A 181 31.50 -23.57 -4.12
CA ASN A 181 31.39 -24.68 -3.15
C ASN A 181 31.63 -24.20 -1.71
N GLU A 182 32.58 -23.29 -1.51
CA GLU A 182 32.83 -22.69 -0.18
C GLU A 182 31.60 -21.93 0.32
N LEU A 183 30.99 -21.12 -0.55
CA LEU A 183 29.76 -20.40 -0.23
C LEU A 183 28.61 -21.35 0.14
N LEU A 184 28.42 -22.41 -0.65
CA LEU A 184 27.35 -23.39 -0.41
C LEU A 184 27.54 -24.15 0.90
N GLU A 185 28.78 -24.40 1.31
CA GLU A 185 29.06 -25.05 2.58
C GLU A 185 28.73 -24.14 3.77
N ARG A 186 29.11 -22.85 3.72
CA ARG A 186 28.75 -21.89 4.77
C ARG A 186 27.23 -21.72 4.90
N VAL A 187 26.53 -21.65 3.77
CA VAL A 187 25.06 -21.57 3.72
C VAL A 187 24.41 -22.83 4.30
N ARG A 188 24.97 -24.02 4.03
CA ARG A 188 24.48 -25.27 4.61
C ARG A 188 24.62 -25.29 6.13
N ILE A 189 25.71 -24.76 6.69
CA ILE A 189 25.93 -24.71 8.14
C ILE A 189 24.82 -23.87 8.81
N ILE A 190 24.56 -22.65 8.32
CA ILE A 190 23.52 -21.79 8.89
C ILE A 190 22.11 -22.40 8.77
N CYS A 191 21.80 -23.06 7.65
CA CYS A 191 20.50 -23.71 7.47
C CYS A 191 20.38 -25.04 8.24
N GLY A 192 21.50 -25.71 8.57
CA GLY A 192 21.53 -26.96 9.32
C GLY A 192 21.27 -26.76 10.81
N ASP A 193 21.76 -25.66 11.39
CA ASP A 193 21.54 -25.33 12.80
C ASP A 193 20.06 -24.99 13.09
N GLU A 194 19.35 -24.39 12.14
CA GLU A 194 17.92 -24.05 12.26
C GLU A 194 16.97 -25.28 12.25
N GLN A 195 17.39 -26.41 11.70
CA GLN A 195 16.57 -27.64 11.69
C GLN A 195 16.74 -28.51 12.95
N THR A 196 17.73 -28.21 13.80
CA THR A 196 18.01 -28.99 15.02
C THR A 196 17.28 -28.43 16.26
N GLU A 197 16.75 -27.20 16.18
CA GLU A 197 16.05 -26.51 17.28
C GLU A 197 14.51 -26.48 17.16
N ARG A 198 13.91 -27.29 16.27
CA ARG A 198 12.45 -27.46 16.17
C ARG A 198 11.94 -28.78 16.72
#